data_AF-A0A8H6MPV1-F1
#
_entry.id   AF-A0A8H6MPV1-F1
#
_cell.length_a   1.000
_cell.length_b   1.000
_cell.length_c   1.000
_cell.angle_alpha   90.00
_cell.angle_beta   90.00
_cell.angle_gamma   90.00
#
_symmetry.space_group_name_H-M   'P 1'
#
loop_
_entity.id
_entity.type
_entity.pdbx_description
1 polymer ?
#
loop_
_entity_poly.entity_id
_entity_poly.type
_entity_poly.pdbx_seq_one_letter_code
_entity_poly.pdbx_strand_id
1 'polypeptide(L)'
;MPSGIGSSHNLILSKLLQSMSNTLRRNIYNIHEHGIALGDICVPTPDPLASVRYGCVYWGDHVIDESAGQQQTGQVYAFITQHFLHWLEALSLLRSMSEGISSMSRIQRIFEVSS
;
A
#
# COMPACT_ATOMS: atom_id res chain seq x y z
N MET A 1 -32.40 -2.59 5.09
CA MET A 1 -31.43 -3.21 4.17
C MET A 1 -30.25 -2.25 4.01
N PRO A 2 -29.12 -2.39 4.75
CA PRO A 2 -28.02 -1.45 4.60
C PRO A 2 -27.03 -1.94 3.53
N SER A 3 -27.32 -1.61 2.27
CA SER A 3 -26.45 -1.82 1.10
C SER A 3 -25.32 -0.78 0.98
N GLY A 4 -24.81 -0.26 2.11
CA GLY A 4 -23.90 0.90 2.14
C GLY A 4 -22.44 0.59 2.49
N ILE A 5 -22.17 -0.52 3.19
CA ILE A 5 -20.86 -0.76 3.82
C ILE A 5 -19.86 -1.32 2.79
N GLY A 6 -20.25 -2.32 1.99
CA GLY A 6 -19.35 -2.93 0.98
C GLY A 6 -18.91 -1.98 -0.15
N SER A 7 -19.70 -0.95 -0.45
CA SER A 7 -19.41 0.07 -1.47
C SER A 7 -18.41 1.13 -0.98
N SER A 8 -18.45 1.49 0.30
CA SER A 8 -17.55 2.48 0.89
C SER A 8 -16.11 1.97 1.04
N HIS A 9 -15.93 0.70 1.43
CA HIS A 9 -14.60 0.11 1.56
C HIS A 9 -13.86 0.00 0.22
N ASN A 10 -14.57 -0.43 -0.83
CA ASN A 10 -14.01 -0.46 -2.19
C ASN A 10 -13.61 0.94 -2.68
N LEU A 11 -14.41 1.98 -2.37
CA LEU A 11 -14.08 3.35 -2.72
C LEU A 11 -12.82 3.85 -2.01
N ILE A 12 -12.67 3.54 -0.72
CA ILE A 12 -11.49 3.92 0.06
C ILE A 12 -10.26 3.21 -0.49
N LEU A 13 -10.31 1.88 -0.63
CA LEU A 13 -9.22 1.09 -1.18
C LEU A 13 -8.79 1.62 -2.55
N SER A 14 -9.73 1.83 -3.47
CA SER A 14 -9.43 2.35 -4.80
C SER A 14 -8.74 3.72 -4.76
N LYS A 15 -9.17 4.62 -3.87
CA LYS A 15 -8.53 5.95 -3.71
C LYS A 15 -7.12 5.84 -3.14
N LEU A 16 -6.91 4.96 -2.14
CA LEU A 16 -5.60 4.73 -1.56
C LEU A 16 -4.63 4.15 -2.59
N LEU A 17 -5.03 3.09 -3.29
CA LEU A 17 -4.22 2.45 -4.34
C LEU A 17 -3.88 3.45 -5.45
N GLN A 18 -4.84 4.24 -5.91
CA GLN A 18 -4.61 5.26 -6.94
C GLN A 18 -3.63 6.35 -6.46
N SER A 19 -3.83 6.87 -5.26
CA SER A 19 -2.96 7.93 -4.72
C SER A 19 -1.51 7.42 -4.55
N MET A 20 -1.37 6.18 -4.07
CA MET A 20 -0.07 5.52 -3.96
C MET A 20 0.56 5.28 -5.32
N SER A 21 -0.16 4.73 -6.30
CA SER A 21 0.36 4.54 -7.67
C SER A 21 0.85 5.83 -8.31
N ASN A 22 0.20 6.96 -8.01
CA ASN A 22 0.61 8.27 -8.54
C ASN A 22 1.85 8.87 -7.85
N THR A 23 2.22 8.37 -6.67
CA THR A 23 3.26 8.97 -5.81
C THR A 23 4.48 8.05 -5.66
N LEU A 24 4.24 6.75 -5.49
CA LEU A 24 5.27 5.75 -5.26
C LEU A 24 6.08 5.49 -6.53
N ARG A 25 7.38 5.73 -6.41
CA ARG A 25 8.37 5.51 -7.45
C ARG A 25 9.64 4.96 -6.81
N ARG A 26 10.53 4.40 -7.63
CA ARG A 26 11.87 4.02 -7.18
C ARG A 26 12.62 5.23 -6.61
N ASN A 27 13.34 5.02 -5.52
CA ASN A 27 14.19 6.02 -4.86
C ASN A 27 13.39 7.27 -4.44
N ILE A 28 12.41 7.06 -3.57
CA ILE A 28 11.41 8.06 -3.13
C ILE A 28 12.09 9.29 -2.53
N TYR A 29 13.05 9.08 -1.62
CA TYR A 29 13.81 10.15 -0.96
C TYR A 29 15.07 10.58 -1.73
N ASN A 30 15.27 10.06 -2.95
CA ASN A 30 16.44 10.37 -3.79
C ASN A 30 17.78 10.18 -3.06
N ILE A 31 17.92 9.03 -2.40
CA ILE A 31 19.14 8.64 -1.67
C ILE A 31 20.19 8.23 -2.71
N HIS A 32 21.36 8.85 -2.64
CA HIS A 32 22.49 8.58 -3.54
C HIS A 32 23.55 7.64 -2.93
N GLU A 33 23.60 7.56 -1.60
CA GLU A 33 24.55 6.72 -0.88
C GLU A 33 24.04 5.29 -0.75
N HIS A 34 24.79 4.37 -1.34
CA HIS A 34 24.51 2.95 -1.27
C HIS A 34 24.99 2.44 0.09
N GLY A 35 24.06 1.94 0.92
CA GLY A 35 24.37 1.40 2.24
C GLY A 35 24.20 2.35 3.41
N ILE A 36 23.56 3.53 3.20
CA ILE A 36 23.13 4.38 4.32
C ILE A 36 22.23 3.58 5.26
N ALA A 37 22.49 3.66 6.57
CA ALA A 37 21.60 3.04 7.54
C ALA A 37 20.27 3.78 7.53
N LEU A 38 19.17 3.04 7.65
CA LEU A 38 17.84 3.64 7.64
C LEU A 38 17.71 4.76 8.70
N GLY A 39 18.39 4.60 9.85
CA GLY A 39 18.52 5.58 10.95
C GLY A 39 19.05 6.95 10.55
N ASP A 40 19.91 6.99 9.54
CA ASP A 40 20.64 8.18 9.13
C ASP A 40 19.98 8.90 7.94
N ILE A 41 18.85 8.37 7.45
CA ILE A 41 18.09 8.97 6.36
C ILE A 41 17.26 10.14 6.90
N CYS A 42 17.56 11.35 6.41
CA CYS A 42 16.75 12.54 6.66
C CYS A 42 15.49 12.55 5.79
N VAL A 43 14.36 12.96 6.36
CA VAL A 43 13.11 13.19 5.61
C VAL A 43 13.26 14.43 4.73
N PRO A 44 13.08 14.33 3.39
CA PRO A 44 13.15 15.49 2.51
C PRO A 44 12.05 16.51 2.81
N THR A 45 12.26 17.76 2.41
CA THR A 45 11.23 18.82 2.47
C THR A 45 10.94 19.34 1.06
N PRO A 46 9.70 19.20 0.55
CA PRO A 46 8.54 18.56 1.20
C PRO A 46 8.69 17.03 1.30
N ASP A 47 8.07 16.40 2.30
CA ASP A 47 8.07 14.93 2.47
C ASP A 47 7.26 14.29 1.33
N PRO A 48 7.88 13.55 0.40
CA PRO A 48 7.18 12.93 -0.72
C PRO A 48 6.11 11.93 -0.30
N LEU A 49 6.20 11.37 0.92
CA LEU A 49 5.26 10.39 1.43
C LEU A 49 4.12 11.02 2.24
N ALA A 50 4.15 12.32 2.53
CA ALA A 50 3.19 12.94 3.44
C ALA A 50 1.73 12.68 3.04
N SER A 51 1.40 12.80 1.76
CA SER A 51 0.04 12.62 1.23
C SER A 51 -0.41 11.15 1.18
N VAL A 52 0.53 10.21 1.10
CA VAL A 52 0.24 8.78 0.91
C VAL A 52 0.60 7.92 2.11
N ARG A 53 1.12 8.52 3.20
CA ARG A 53 1.58 7.82 4.41
C ARG A 53 0.52 6.87 4.97
N TYR A 54 -0.70 7.35 5.15
CA TYR A 54 -1.81 6.52 5.62
C TYR A 54 -2.07 5.34 4.68
N GLY A 55 -2.12 5.59 3.37
CA GLY A 55 -2.31 4.55 2.36
C GLY A 55 -1.20 3.51 2.41
N CYS A 56 0.06 3.94 2.47
CA CYS A 56 1.21 3.03 2.50
C CYS A 56 1.14 2.05 3.67
N VAL A 57 0.65 2.50 4.83
CA VAL A 57 0.61 1.69 6.05
C VAL A 57 -0.66 0.84 6.13
N TYR A 58 -1.83 1.38 5.78
CA TYR A 58 -3.12 0.79 6.15
C TYR A 58 -4.01 0.39 4.97
N TRP A 59 -3.55 0.47 3.72
CA TRP A 59 -4.41 0.06 2.58
C TRP A 59 -4.85 -1.41 2.67
N GLY A 60 -4.00 -2.29 3.23
CA GLY A 60 -4.29 -3.72 3.44
C GLY A 60 -5.49 -3.95 4.37
N ASP A 61 -5.75 -3.04 5.31
CA ASP A 61 -6.89 -3.13 6.23
C ASP A 61 -8.24 -2.86 5.55
N HIS A 62 -8.22 -2.18 4.40
CA HIS A 62 -9.40 -1.90 3.59
C HIS A 62 -9.70 -3.01 2.59
N VAL A 63 -8.91 -4.09 2.57
CA VAL A 63 -9.20 -5.26 1.76
C VAL A 63 -10.15 -6.18 2.53
N ILE A 64 -11.32 -6.50 1.95
CA ILE A 64 -12.37 -7.26 2.61
C ILE A 64 -12.28 -8.74 2.21
N ASP A 65 -12.07 -9.62 3.18
CA ASP A 65 -11.90 -11.06 2.93
C ASP A 65 -13.19 -11.76 2.44
N GLU A 66 -14.35 -11.38 2.97
CA GLU A 66 -15.62 -12.10 2.71
C GLU A 66 -16.36 -11.65 1.44
N SER A 67 -15.92 -10.55 0.82
CA SER A 67 -16.60 -9.94 -0.33
C SER A 67 -15.66 -9.33 -1.36
N ALA A 68 -14.41 -9.80 -1.45
CA ALA A 68 -13.49 -9.36 -2.49
C ALA A 68 -14.06 -9.74 -3.87
N GLY A 69 -14.83 -8.84 -4.46
CA GLY A 69 -15.31 -8.99 -5.82
C GLY A 69 -14.13 -8.95 -6.80
N GLN A 70 -14.32 -9.46 -8.01
CA GLN A 70 -13.30 -9.47 -9.08
C GLN A 70 -12.64 -8.10 -9.28
N GLN A 71 -13.38 -7.01 -9.09
CA GLN A 71 -12.86 -5.65 -9.18
C GLN A 71 -11.78 -5.36 -8.12
N GLN A 72 -12.02 -5.74 -6.86
CA GLN A 72 -11.09 -5.50 -5.76
C GLN A 72 -9.80 -6.30 -5.95
N THR A 73 -9.92 -7.60 -6.25
CA THR A 73 -8.80 -8.47 -6.56
C THR A 73 -7.98 -7.94 -7.75
N GLY A 74 -8.65 -7.46 -8.80
CA GLY A 74 -7.99 -6.84 -9.95
C GLY A 74 -7.19 -5.58 -9.59
N GLN A 75 -7.74 -4.70 -8.75
CA GLN A 75 -7.04 -3.48 -8.30
C GLN A 75 -5.81 -3.81 -7.44
N VAL A 76 -5.97 -4.74 -6.48
CA VAL A 76 -4.87 -5.18 -5.61
C VAL A 76 -3.77 -5.85 -6.43
N TYR A 77 -4.14 -6.74 -7.35
CA TYR A 77 -3.20 -7.41 -8.25
C TYR A 77 -2.41 -6.41 -9.11
N ALA A 78 -3.10 -5.45 -9.74
CA ALA A 78 -2.46 -4.41 -10.54
C ALA A 78 -1.48 -3.57 -9.71
N PHE A 79 -1.86 -3.17 -8.49
CA PHE A 79 -1.00 -2.40 -7.61
C PHE A 79 0.26 -3.19 -7.20
N ILE A 80 0.10 -4.43 -6.73
CA ILE A 80 1.24 -5.26 -6.29
C ILE A 80 2.18 -5.53 -7.46
N THR A 81 1.67 -5.93 -8.62
CA THR A 81 2.53 -6.23 -9.78
C THR A 81 3.35 -5.04 -10.28
N GLN A 82 2.84 -3.80 -10.12
CA GLN A 82 3.52 -2.59 -10.58
C GLN A 82 4.35 -1.88 -9.51
N HIS A 83 3.90 -1.90 -8.25
CA HIS A 83 4.42 -1.03 -7.19
C HIS A 83 4.90 -1.77 -5.95
N PHE A 84 4.96 -3.10 -5.91
CA PHE A 84 5.37 -3.85 -4.71
C PHE A 84 6.70 -3.36 -4.10
N LEU A 85 7.75 -3.22 -4.91
CA LEU A 85 9.04 -2.74 -4.41
C LEU A 85 9.01 -1.27 -3.98
N HIS A 86 8.26 -0.41 -4.68
CA HIS A 86 8.09 0.99 -4.31
C HIS A 86 7.34 1.13 -2.98
N TRP A 87 6.36 0.25 -2.74
CA TRP A 87 5.62 0.18 -1.50
C TRP A 87 6.49 -0.32 -0.34
N LEU A 88 7.31 -1.36 -0.55
CA LEU A 88 8.28 -1.81 0.45
C LEU A 88 9.34 -0.74 0.79
N GLU A 89 9.77 0.02 -0.21
CA GLU A 89 10.65 1.17 -0.01
C GLU A 89 9.98 2.21 0.89
N ALA A 90 8.73 2.59 0.60
CA ALA A 90 7.96 3.51 1.42
C ALA A 90 7.78 3.00 2.86
N LEU A 91 7.40 1.74 3.05
CA LEU A 91 7.25 1.13 4.38
C LEU A 91 8.55 1.15 5.18
N SER A 92 9.68 0.92 4.51
CA SER A 92 11.01 1.01 5.12
C SER A 92 11.28 2.44 5.60
N LEU A 93 11.08 3.43 4.74
CA LEU A 93 11.25 4.85 5.09
C LEU A 93 10.31 5.29 6.22
N LEU A 94 9.09 4.74 6.27
CA LEU A 94 8.08 5.01 7.30
C LEU A 94 8.28 4.22 8.60
N ARG A 95 9.22 3.27 8.64
CA ARG A 95 9.42 2.34 9.78
C ARG A 95 8.21 1.47 10.10
N SER A 96 7.43 1.11 9.09
CA SER A 96 6.14 0.40 9.25
C SER A 96 6.16 -0.99 8.61
N MET A 97 7.31 -1.67 8.58
CA MET A 97 7.43 -2.98 7.92
C MET A 97 6.50 -4.05 8.53
N SER A 98 6.20 -3.99 9.84
CA SER A 98 5.21 -4.86 10.49
C SER A 98 3.82 -4.76 9.86
N GLU A 99 3.41 -3.55 9.48
CA GLU A 99 2.12 -3.29 8.85
C GLU A 99 2.09 -3.81 7.41
N GLY A 100 3.24 -3.77 6.73
CA GLY A 100 3.43 -4.41 5.43
C GLY A 100 3.22 -5.92 5.48
N ILE A 101 3.80 -6.59 6.49
CA ILE A 101 3.63 -8.03 6.70
C ILE A 101 2.15 -8.35 6.94
N SER A 102 1.50 -7.61 7.84
CA SER A 102 0.08 -7.77 8.15
C SER A 102 -0.81 -7.57 6.92
N SER A 103 -0.50 -6.57 6.09
CA SER A 103 -1.18 -6.33 4.82
C SER A 103 -1.01 -7.50 3.86
N MET A 104 0.21 -8.04 3.71
CA MET A 104 0.47 -9.18 2.83
C MET A 104 -0.28 -10.45 3.28
N SER A 105 -0.36 -10.72 4.58
CA SER A 105 -1.13 -11.86 5.10
C SER A 105 -2.63 -11.75 4.83
N ARG A 106 -3.19 -10.54 4.73
CA ARG A 106 -4.58 -10.33 4.30
C ARG A 106 -4.73 -10.58 2.80
N ILE A 107 -3.83 -10.00 2.00
CA ILE A 107 -3.85 -10.13 0.55
C ILE A 107 -3.72 -11.59 0.11
N GLN A 108 -2.86 -12.38 0.77
CA GLN A 108 -2.70 -13.82 0.50
C GLN A 108 -4.01 -14.59 0.66
N ARG A 109 -4.77 -14.34 1.73
CA ARG A 109 -6.06 -15.00 1.96
C ARG A 109 -7.06 -14.75 0.84
N ILE A 110 -7.04 -13.57 0.23
CA ILE A 110 -7.94 -13.23 -0.87
C ILE A 110 -7.58 -13.97 -2.16
N PHE A 111 -6.28 -14.15 -2.43
CA PHE A 111 -5.83 -14.91 -3.59
C PHE A 111 -6.00 -16.43 -3.42
N GLU A 112 -5.88 -16.94 -2.19
CA GLU A 112 -6.12 -18.35 -1.87
C GLU A 112 -7.61 -18.74 -2.00
N VAL A 113 -8.53 -17.86 -1.62
CA VAL A 113 -9.98 -18.09 -1.72
C VAL A 113 -10.50 -18.02 -3.18
N SER A 114 -9.72 -17.44 -4.10
CA SER A 114 -10.09 -17.27 -5.50
C SER A 114 -9.60 -18.40 -6.44
N SER A 115 -8.99 -19.45 -5.90
CA SER A 115 -8.35 -20.56 -6.64
C SER A 115 -9.14 -21.87 -6.58
#